data_AF-A0A640KC44-F1
#
_entry.id   AF-A0A640KC44-F1
#
_cell.length_a   1.000
_cell.length_b   1.000
_cell.length_c   1.000
_cell.angle_alpha   90.00
_cell.angle_beta   90.00
_cell.angle_gamma   90.00
#
_symmetry.space_group_name_H-M   'P 1'
#
loop_
_entity.id
_entity.type
_entity.pdbx_description
1 polymer ?
#
loop_
_entity_poly.entity_id
_entity_poly.type
_entity_poly.pdbx_seq_one_letter_code
_entity_poly.pdbx_strand_id
1 'polypeptide(L)'
;MHLCAYARLCAAPQADAPSRELPSPYHLHRPTQAYTDIHTDTPRMSNALDSITAATRLRRAELDVQRELEAKREEYNKRMSQVKEGEAQLAADRADLQDTLVQYYKFIQENEIKRSRAMRKVAMEEKQRKEREAYIAHLEQRLEALEFKRDGMKRQYKELEKYQTFLEEVLSRNDGDEYQEPRDIMKRWMTLCDNTSVLQARKTQLEEDLLRTRSSLNLARQRRSTENIALQNQLNEMQMSLESLQKAIKTKQDKLDRMIKQKSSTTRTVSHVSMATSNLYDRCVSWVCDYSGRGKVETQRNNVLHQLHVICDCLEDFQIIIMQHQEQQRQVAAQQAALAAAQQAAAATQQSASAKTS
;
A
#
# COMPACT_ATOMS: atom_id res chain seq x y z
N MET A 1 -22.66 36.55 -31.85
CA MET A 1 -23.81 36.67 -32.76
C MET A 1 -24.06 38.14 -33.05
N HIS A 2 -23.95 38.59 -34.29
CA HIS A 2 -24.70 39.71 -34.86
C HIS A 2 -24.45 39.69 -36.39
N LEU A 3 -25.53 39.76 -37.17
CA LEU A 3 -25.72 40.51 -38.43
C LEU A 3 -24.60 40.50 -39.51
N CYS A 4 -24.91 40.44 -40.80
CA CYS A 4 -26.08 40.01 -41.55
C CYS A 4 -25.62 39.82 -43.01
N ALA A 5 -26.09 38.82 -43.73
CA ALA A 5 -25.59 38.54 -45.08
C ALA A 5 -26.11 39.55 -46.11
N TYR A 6 -25.23 40.09 -46.95
CA TYR A 6 -25.60 40.69 -48.23
C TYR A 6 -24.60 40.30 -49.32
N ALA A 7 -24.94 39.23 -50.04
CA ALA A 7 -24.32 38.84 -51.30
C ALA A 7 -25.42 38.59 -52.34
N ARG A 8 -25.59 39.54 -53.26
CA ARG A 8 -26.32 39.38 -54.54
C ARG A 8 -25.53 40.18 -55.57
N LEU A 9 -24.75 39.48 -56.40
CA LEU A 9 -25.16 38.94 -57.71
C LEU A 9 -25.40 40.05 -58.73
N CYS A 10 -24.43 40.20 -59.63
CA CYS A 10 -24.51 41.06 -60.80
C CYS A 10 -25.62 40.57 -61.73
N ALA A 11 -26.56 41.47 -62.06
CA ALA A 11 -27.48 41.29 -63.17
C ALA A 11 -26.96 42.08 -64.39
N ALA A 12 -26.96 41.43 -65.56
CA ALA A 12 -26.70 42.11 -66.83
C ALA A 12 -27.93 42.93 -67.27
N PRO A 13 -27.75 43.81 -68.27
CA PRO A 13 -28.78 44.02 -69.28
C PRO A 13 -28.30 43.64 -70.68
N GLN A 14 -29.24 43.09 -71.47
CA GLN A 14 -29.15 42.96 -72.93
C GLN A 14 -28.98 44.37 -73.57
N ALA A 15 -28.26 44.58 -74.67
CA ALA A 15 -28.27 43.88 -75.97
C ALA A 15 -29.59 44.07 -76.74
N ASP A 16 -29.72 45.21 -77.42
CA ASP A 16 -30.59 45.39 -78.58
C ASP A 16 -29.84 46.18 -79.67
N ALA A 17 -29.95 45.71 -80.91
CA ALA A 17 -29.42 46.37 -82.10
C ALA A 17 -30.51 47.24 -82.76
N PRO A 18 -30.16 48.10 -83.73
CA PRO A 18 -30.25 47.58 -85.09
C PRO A 18 -29.13 48.03 -86.04
N SER A 19 -28.63 47.02 -86.76
CA SER A 19 -28.26 47.01 -88.18
C SER A 19 -28.16 48.34 -88.94
N ARG A 20 -26.96 48.61 -89.49
CA ARG A 20 -26.86 49.08 -90.88
C ARG A 20 -25.56 48.64 -91.53
N GLU A 21 -25.68 47.81 -92.55
CA GLU A 21 -24.58 47.33 -93.36
C GLU A 21 -24.02 48.45 -94.24
N LEU A 22 -22.69 48.47 -94.39
CA LEU A 22 -22.04 49.04 -95.56
C LEU A 22 -22.12 48.02 -96.70
N PRO A 23 -22.39 48.46 -97.93
CA PRO A 23 -21.38 48.23 -98.95
C PRO A 23 -21.12 49.44 -99.87
N SER A 24 -19.84 49.69 -100.10
CA SER A 24 -19.28 50.24 -101.36
C SER A 24 -19.56 49.23 -102.49
N PRO A 25 -19.78 49.59 -103.79
CA PRO A 25 -18.86 50.46 -104.55
C PRO A 25 -19.45 51.31 -105.70
N TYR A 26 -18.51 51.98 -106.41
CA TYR A 26 -18.63 52.71 -107.67
C TYR A 26 -19.71 52.26 -108.67
N HIS A 27 -20.32 53.23 -109.38
CA HIS A 27 -20.51 53.15 -110.84
C HIS A 27 -20.67 54.55 -111.48
N LEU A 28 -19.86 54.83 -112.51
CA LEU A 28 -20.16 55.88 -113.51
C LEU A 28 -21.40 55.46 -114.31
N HIS A 29 -22.29 56.40 -114.68
CA HIS A 29 -22.90 56.46 -116.02
C HIS A 29 -23.58 57.83 -116.30
N ARG A 30 -23.13 58.49 -117.37
CA ARG A 30 -23.93 59.34 -118.30
C ARG A 30 -24.43 58.38 -119.43
N PRO A 31 -25.33 58.73 -120.39
CA PRO A 31 -25.90 60.04 -120.74
C PRO A 31 -27.41 59.96 -121.15
N THR A 32 -27.80 60.69 -122.22
CA THR A 32 -29.11 60.85 -122.91
C THR A 32 -30.09 61.81 -122.24
N GLN A 33 -30.62 62.89 -122.86
CA GLN A 33 -31.07 63.27 -124.23
C GLN A 33 -32.57 63.05 -124.51
N ALA A 34 -33.29 64.18 -124.62
CA ALA A 34 -34.55 64.45 -125.33
C ALA A 34 -34.71 66.00 -125.32
N TYR A 35 -34.99 66.80 -126.36
CA TYR A 35 -35.45 66.58 -127.76
C TYR A 35 -36.78 65.80 -127.80
N THR A 36 -37.96 66.31 -128.18
CA THR A 36 -38.43 67.21 -129.26
C THR A 36 -39.49 68.23 -128.72
N ASP A 37 -40.19 69.14 -129.43
CA ASP A 37 -40.15 69.76 -130.79
C ASP A 37 -40.83 71.18 -130.70
N ILE A 38 -40.50 72.20 -131.51
CA ILE A 38 -40.85 72.53 -132.93
C ILE A 38 -42.34 72.87 -133.22
N HIS A 39 -42.59 74.18 -133.43
CA HIS A 39 -43.46 74.77 -134.47
C HIS A 39 -42.80 76.13 -134.82
N THR A 40 -42.25 76.39 -136.02
CA THR A 40 -42.95 76.79 -137.28
C THR A 40 -43.88 77.99 -137.05
N ASP A 41 -43.66 79.16 -137.67
CA ASP A 41 -43.64 79.33 -139.13
C ASP A 41 -42.55 80.25 -139.72
N THR A 42 -42.40 80.12 -141.05
CA THR A 42 -41.62 80.99 -141.94
C THR A 42 -42.57 81.72 -142.93
N PRO A 43 -42.14 82.35 -144.03
CA PRO A 43 -41.95 83.81 -144.09
C PRO A 43 -42.86 84.52 -145.11
N ARG A 44 -42.93 85.86 -145.07
CA ARG A 44 -43.22 86.64 -146.29
C ARG A 44 -42.56 88.02 -146.32
N MET A 45 -42.11 88.40 -147.51
CA MET A 45 -41.30 89.61 -147.77
C MET A 45 -42.19 90.85 -147.92
N SER A 46 -41.74 92.01 -147.44
CA SER A 46 -41.35 93.15 -148.32
C SER A 46 -41.26 94.50 -147.57
N ASN A 47 -40.24 95.27 -147.98
CA ASN A 47 -40.00 96.71 -147.78
C ASN A 47 -38.95 97.11 -146.74
N ALA A 48 -37.96 97.88 -147.21
CA ALA A 48 -36.58 97.81 -146.74
C ALA A 48 -36.18 98.97 -145.80
N LEU A 49 -36.87 99.13 -144.66
CA LEU A 49 -36.54 100.18 -143.68
C LEU A 49 -36.42 99.71 -142.20
N ASP A 50 -36.81 98.48 -141.83
CA ASP A 50 -36.83 98.05 -140.41
C ASP A 50 -35.66 97.13 -139.96
N SER A 51 -34.72 96.79 -140.85
CA SER A 51 -33.68 95.76 -140.61
C SER A 51 -32.70 96.06 -139.45
N ILE A 52 -32.58 97.32 -139.03
CA ILE A 52 -31.58 97.76 -138.03
C ILE A 52 -32.08 97.60 -136.58
N THR A 53 -33.39 97.42 -136.38
CA THR A 53 -34.06 97.48 -135.06
C THR A 53 -34.38 96.11 -134.44
N ALA A 54 -34.15 95.02 -135.18
CA ALA A 54 -34.36 93.64 -134.72
C ALA A 54 -33.08 93.02 -134.13
N ALA A 55 -31.93 93.17 -134.80
CA ALA A 55 -30.65 92.64 -134.33
C ALA A 55 -30.19 93.26 -132.99
N THR A 56 -30.55 94.52 -132.74
CA THR A 56 -30.33 95.20 -131.45
C THR A 56 -31.24 94.70 -130.34
N ARG A 57 -32.46 94.23 -130.66
CA ARG A 57 -33.37 93.59 -129.69
C ARG A 57 -32.91 92.19 -129.30
N LEU A 58 -32.47 91.39 -130.28
CA LEU A 58 -31.92 90.05 -130.04
C LEU A 58 -30.63 90.10 -129.21
N ARG A 59 -29.71 91.01 -129.52
CA ARG A 59 -28.50 91.24 -128.69
C ARG A 59 -28.83 91.73 -127.28
N ARG A 60 -29.88 92.54 -127.08
CA ARG A 60 -30.34 92.91 -125.73
C ARG A 60 -30.91 91.72 -124.99
N ALA A 61 -31.75 90.89 -125.63
CA ALA A 61 -32.28 89.68 -125.03
C ALA A 61 -31.17 88.66 -124.68
N GLU A 62 -30.17 88.46 -125.54
CA GLU A 62 -28.99 87.65 -125.21
C GLU A 62 -28.20 88.23 -124.03
N LEU A 63 -27.98 89.56 -123.98
CA LEU A 63 -27.29 90.23 -122.87
C LEU A 63 -28.09 90.18 -121.56
N ASP A 64 -29.42 90.26 -121.62
CA ASP A 64 -30.29 90.19 -120.44
C ASP A 64 -30.36 88.75 -119.91
N VAL A 65 -30.48 87.75 -120.80
CA VAL A 65 -30.35 86.32 -120.44
C VAL A 65 -28.95 86.00 -119.91
N GLN A 66 -27.88 86.56 -120.49
CA GLN A 66 -26.52 86.42 -119.97
C GLN A 66 -26.40 87.02 -118.56
N ARG A 67 -26.95 88.21 -118.32
CA ARG A 67 -26.98 88.83 -116.97
C ARG A 67 -27.81 88.01 -115.98
N GLU A 68 -28.94 87.43 -116.38
CA GLU A 68 -29.72 86.53 -115.51
C GLU A 68 -28.96 85.24 -115.19
N LEU A 69 -28.26 84.67 -116.17
CA LEU A 69 -27.47 83.44 -116.02
C LEU A 69 -26.20 83.68 -115.19
N GLU A 70 -25.58 84.85 -115.32
CA GLU A 70 -24.51 85.33 -114.43
C GLU A 70 -25.02 85.56 -113.00
N ALA A 71 -26.14 86.27 -112.81
CA ALA A 71 -26.76 86.45 -111.50
C ALA A 71 -27.15 85.11 -110.84
N LYS A 72 -27.63 84.13 -111.62
CA LYS A 72 -27.91 82.77 -111.13
C LYS A 72 -26.64 81.98 -110.79
N ARG A 73 -25.55 82.18 -111.54
CA ARG A 73 -24.22 81.62 -111.21
C ARG A 73 -23.67 82.24 -109.94
N GLU A 74 -23.80 83.55 -109.74
CA GLU A 74 -23.41 84.23 -108.50
C GLU A 74 -24.26 83.77 -107.30
N GLU A 75 -25.59 83.67 -107.46
CA GLU A 75 -26.50 83.16 -106.43
C GLU A 75 -26.15 81.71 -106.04
N TYR A 76 -25.85 80.86 -107.02
CA TYR A 76 -25.41 79.47 -106.80
C TYR A 76 -24.02 79.40 -106.15
N ASN A 77 -23.05 80.19 -106.63
CA ASN A 77 -21.71 80.26 -106.04
C ASN A 77 -21.75 80.76 -104.59
N LYS A 78 -22.60 81.74 -104.29
CA LYS A 78 -22.81 82.26 -102.93
C LYS A 78 -23.43 81.19 -102.02
N ARG A 79 -24.45 80.47 -102.48
CA ARG A 79 -25.02 79.32 -101.75
C ARG A 79 -23.99 78.21 -101.54
N MET A 80 -23.19 77.86 -102.54
CA MET A 80 -22.13 76.86 -102.38
C MET A 80 -20.98 77.33 -101.49
N SER A 81 -20.67 78.62 -101.44
CA SER A 81 -19.72 79.17 -100.46
C SER A 81 -20.24 78.96 -99.05
N GLN A 82 -21.51 79.31 -98.79
CA GLN A 82 -22.15 79.11 -97.49
C GLN A 82 -22.25 77.63 -97.08
N VAL A 83 -22.55 76.73 -98.03
CA VAL A 83 -22.55 75.28 -97.76
C VAL A 83 -21.13 74.79 -97.44
N LYS A 84 -20.11 75.21 -98.18
CA LYS A 84 -18.70 74.83 -97.91
C LYS A 84 -18.19 75.39 -96.58
N GLU A 85 -18.55 76.63 -96.23
CA GLU A 85 -18.26 77.23 -94.91
C GLU A 85 -18.96 76.44 -93.79
N GLY A 86 -20.23 76.06 -93.97
CA GLY A 86 -20.96 75.22 -93.03
C GLY A 86 -20.39 73.80 -92.89
N GLU A 87 -19.97 73.18 -93.99
CA GLU A 87 -19.28 71.88 -93.98
C GLU A 87 -17.91 71.96 -93.29
N ALA A 88 -17.15 73.04 -93.54
CA ALA A 88 -15.86 73.28 -92.88
C ALA A 88 -16.03 73.54 -91.37
N GLN A 89 -17.02 74.35 -90.98
CA GLN A 89 -17.33 74.60 -89.57
C GLN A 89 -17.79 73.31 -88.88
N LEU A 90 -18.71 72.55 -89.48
CA LEU A 90 -19.17 71.27 -88.91
C LEU A 90 -18.04 70.24 -88.81
N ALA A 91 -17.05 70.27 -89.71
CA ALA A 91 -15.85 69.45 -89.62
C ALA A 91 -14.92 69.89 -88.47
N ALA A 92 -14.76 71.20 -88.27
CA ALA A 92 -14.01 71.76 -87.13
C ALA A 92 -14.70 71.43 -85.79
N ASP A 93 -15.99 71.70 -85.66
CA ASP A 93 -16.78 71.39 -84.46
C ASP A 93 -16.71 69.88 -84.11
N ARG A 94 -16.70 69.00 -85.13
CA ARG A 94 -16.51 67.55 -84.94
C ARG A 94 -15.10 67.18 -84.49
N ALA A 95 -14.07 67.87 -84.97
CA ALA A 95 -12.69 67.65 -84.52
C ALA A 95 -12.52 68.10 -83.07
N ASP A 96 -13.03 69.28 -82.71
CA ASP A 96 -13.00 69.81 -81.34
C ASP A 96 -13.76 68.90 -80.35
N LEU A 97 -14.91 68.35 -80.77
CA LEU A 97 -15.65 67.34 -79.99
C LEU A 97 -14.88 66.02 -79.83
N GLN A 98 -14.10 65.60 -80.83
CA GLN A 98 -13.24 64.41 -80.70
C GLN A 98 -12.05 64.68 -79.76
N ASP A 99 -11.40 65.83 -79.87
CA ASP A 99 -10.25 66.19 -79.04
C ASP A 99 -10.65 66.40 -77.57
N THR A 100 -11.78 67.08 -77.31
CA THR A 100 -12.33 67.21 -75.94
C THR A 100 -12.72 65.84 -75.36
N LEU A 101 -13.32 64.96 -76.15
CA LEU A 101 -13.65 63.59 -75.73
C LEU A 101 -12.39 62.77 -75.40
N VAL A 102 -11.32 62.87 -76.21
CA VAL A 102 -10.00 62.28 -75.90
C VAL A 102 -9.40 62.86 -74.61
N GLN A 103 -9.52 64.18 -74.39
CA GLN A 103 -9.07 64.83 -73.14
C GLN A 103 -9.86 64.32 -71.92
N TYR A 104 -11.18 64.16 -72.02
CA TYR A 104 -12.00 63.60 -70.95
C TYR A 104 -11.63 62.13 -70.65
N TYR A 105 -11.41 61.30 -71.67
CA TYR A 105 -10.94 59.92 -71.46
C TYR A 105 -9.58 59.88 -70.75
N LYS A 106 -8.61 60.72 -71.15
CA LYS A 106 -7.31 60.84 -70.45
C LYS A 106 -7.50 61.29 -69.01
N PHE A 107 -8.32 62.31 -68.75
CA PHE A 107 -8.62 62.79 -67.40
C PHE A 107 -9.24 61.71 -66.52
N ILE A 108 -10.22 60.96 -67.03
CA ILE A 108 -10.86 59.85 -66.30
C ILE A 108 -9.84 58.75 -65.98
N GLN A 109 -9.01 58.34 -66.95
CA GLN A 109 -7.95 57.35 -66.72
C GLN A 109 -6.93 57.82 -65.67
N GLU A 110 -6.46 59.06 -65.75
CA GLU A 110 -5.58 59.63 -64.73
C GLU A 110 -6.22 59.69 -63.34
N ASN A 111 -7.50 60.07 -63.26
CA ASN A 111 -8.21 60.16 -62.00
C ASN A 111 -8.39 58.77 -61.37
N GLU A 112 -8.72 57.76 -62.17
CA GLU A 112 -8.82 56.38 -61.69
C GLU A 112 -7.45 55.80 -61.30
N ILE A 113 -6.37 56.16 -62.00
CA ILE A 113 -4.99 55.82 -61.56
C ILE A 113 -4.66 56.50 -60.22
N LYS A 114 -5.00 57.79 -60.05
CA LYS A 114 -4.79 58.54 -58.79
C LYS A 114 -5.60 57.90 -57.65
N ARG A 115 -6.88 57.57 -57.89
CA ARG A 115 -7.77 56.86 -56.95
C ARG A 115 -7.23 55.47 -56.59
N SER A 116 -6.86 54.65 -57.58
CA SER A 116 -6.27 53.31 -57.38
C SER A 116 -4.97 53.35 -56.59
N ARG A 117 -4.10 54.35 -56.81
CA ARG A 117 -2.88 54.56 -56.02
C ARG A 117 -3.22 54.98 -54.58
N ALA A 118 -4.18 55.88 -54.39
CA ALA A 118 -4.63 56.31 -53.06
C ALA A 118 -5.24 55.14 -52.26
N MET A 119 -6.16 54.38 -52.85
CA MET A 119 -6.74 53.19 -52.22
C MET A 119 -5.68 52.16 -51.84
N ARG A 120 -4.73 51.85 -52.72
CA ARG A 120 -3.62 50.94 -52.40
C ARG A 120 -2.74 51.45 -51.27
N LYS A 121 -2.46 52.76 -51.22
CA LYS A 121 -1.71 53.36 -50.11
C LYS A 121 -2.50 53.21 -48.80
N VAL A 122 -3.78 53.56 -48.77
CA VAL A 122 -4.65 53.40 -47.58
C VAL A 122 -4.68 51.94 -47.10
N ALA A 123 -4.90 50.98 -48.00
CA ALA A 123 -4.92 49.56 -47.65
C ALA A 123 -3.56 49.06 -47.09
N MET A 124 -2.44 49.56 -47.62
CA MET A 124 -1.10 49.24 -47.12
C MET A 124 -0.86 49.85 -45.73
N GLU A 125 -1.19 51.13 -45.53
CA GLU A 125 -1.05 51.79 -44.23
C GLU A 125 -1.95 51.14 -43.17
N GLU A 126 -3.20 50.79 -43.50
CA GLU A 126 -4.09 50.06 -42.60
C GLU A 126 -3.53 48.69 -42.22
N LYS A 127 -2.97 47.95 -43.18
CA LYS A 127 -2.33 46.65 -42.91
C LYS A 127 -1.15 46.83 -41.96
N GLN A 128 -0.24 47.77 -42.24
CA GLN A 128 0.90 48.05 -41.37
C GLN A 128 0.46 48.54 -39.98
N ARG A 129 -0.64 49.31 -39.89
CA ARG A 129 -1.20 49.76 -38.61
C ARG A 129 -1.68 48.57 -37.78
N LYS A 130 -2.47 47.67 -38.38
CA LYS A 130 -2.96 46.44 -37.72
C LYS A 130 -1.82 45.51 -37.28
N GLU A 131 -0.79 45.35 -38.10
CA GLU A 131 0.41 44.56 -37.76
C GLU A 131 1.17 45.17 -36.56
N ARG A 132 1.33 46.50 -36.52
CA ARG A 132 1.94 47.21 -35.39
C ARG A 132 1.09 47.17 -34.13
N GLU A 133 -0.23 47.39 -34.24
CA GLU A 133 -1.20 47.30 -33.14
C GLU A 133 -1.16 45.90 -32.48
N ALA A 134 -1.16 44.83 -33.29
CA ALA A 134 -1.05 43.45 -32.78
C ALA A 134 0.30 43.18 -32.10
N TYR A 135 1.40 43.71 -32.64
CA TYR A 135 2.73 43.57 -32.04
C TYR A 135 2.86 44.34 -30.71
N ILE A 136 2.29 45.55 -30.63
CA ILE A 136 2.21 46.34 -29.39
C ILE A 136 1.43 45.57 -28.33
N ALA A 137 0.21 45.09 -28.63
CA ALA A 137 -0.61 44.34 -27.68
C ALA A 137 0.09 43.06 -27.16
N HIS A 138 0.82 42.35 -28.02
CA HIS A 138 1.63 41.20 -27.61
C HIS A 138 2.82 41.59 -26.70
N LEU A 139 3.49 42.71 -26.97
CA LEU A 139 4.55 43.22 -26.10
C LEU A 139 4.02 43.71 -24.75
N GLU A 140 2.87 44.38 -24.72
CA GLU A 140 2.18 44.83 -23.50
C GLU A 140 1.82 43.63 -22.62
N GLN A 141 1.18 42.61 -23.18
CA GLN A 141 0.85 41.38 -22.45
C GLN A 141 2.11 40.68 -21.90
N ARG A 142 3.20 40.67 -22.67
CA ARG A 142 4.49 40.09 -22.22
C ARG A 142 5.12 40.92 -21.11
N LEU A 143 4.99 42.25 -21.16
CA LEU A 143 5.48 43.17 -20.13
C LEU A 143 4.70 42.95 -18.83
N GLU A 144 3.37 42.96 -18.87
CA GLU A 144 2.50 42.70 -17.71
C GLU A 144 2.82 41.35 -17.05
N ALA A 145 2.99 40.29 -17.85
CA ALA A 145 3.36 38.96 -17.36
C ALA A 145 4.76 38.91 -16.71
N LEU A 146 5.70 39.76 -17.14
CA LEU A 146 7.02 39.90 -16.51
C LEU A 146 6.96 40.76 -15.24
N GLU A 147 6.15 41.81 -15.21
CA GLU A 147 5.92 42.63 -14.02
C GLU A 147 5.24 41.83 -12.91
N PHE A 148 4.22 41.04 -13.22
CA PHE A 148 3.58 40.15 -12.27
C PHE A 148 4.58 39.14 -11.65
N LYS A 149 5.48 38.59 -12.49
CA LYS A 149 6.56 37.70 -12.01
C LYS A 149 7.57 38.44 -11.14
N ARG A 150 8.01 39.63 -11.54
CA ARG A 150 8.89 40.52 -10.75
C ARG A 150 8.28 40.79 -9.38
N ASP A 151 7.00 41.14 -9.33
CA ASP A 151 6.33 41.53 -8.08
C ASP A 151 5.93 40.33 -7.21
N GLY A 152 5.78 39.14 -7.81
CA GLY A 152 5.79 37.86 -7.08
C GLY A 152 7.14 37.60 -6.40
N MET A 153 8.23 37.63 -7.17
CA MET A 153 9.60 37.41 -6.66
C MET A 153 10.00 38.47 -5.62
N LYS A 154 9.62 39.73 -5.80
CA LYS A 154 9.88 40.82 -4.85
C LYS A 154 9.13 40.65 -3.53
N ARG A 155 7.94 40.05 -3.53
CA ARG A 155 7.22 39.67 -2.30
C ARG A 155 7.91 38.50 -1.59
N GLN A 156 8.24 37.44 -2.32
CA GLN A 156 8.98 36.29 -1.78
C GLN A 156 10.34 36.70 -1.21
N TYR A 157 11.07 37.59 -1.89
CA TYR A 157 12.32 38.15 -1.38
C TYR A 157 12.11 38.86 -0.05
N LYS A 158 11.14 39.79 0.07
CA LYS A 158 10.83 40.47 1.34
C LYS A 158 10.42 39.52 2.47
N GLU A 159 9.73 38.43 2.14
CA GLU A 159 9.37 37.39 3.12
C GLU A 159 10.59 36.61 3.63
N LEU A 160 11.65 36.49 2.82
CA LEU A 160 12.90 35.80 3.15
C LEU A 160 13.96 36.74 3.74
N GLU A 161 13.98 38.00 3.33
CA GLU A 161 14.89 39.08 3.76
C GLU A 161 14.92 39.20 5.29
N LYS A 162 13.76 39.13 5.96
CA LYS A 162 13.67 39.12 7.42
C LYS A 162 14.46 37.99 8.11
N TYR A 163 14.58 36.82 7.46
CA TYR A 163 15.37 35.69 7.98
C TYR A 163 16.86 35.88 7.70
N GLN A 164 17.22 36.51 6.57
CA GLN A 164 18.59 36.92 6.29
C GLN A 164 19.06 37.95 7.33
N THR A 165 18.31 39.04 7.54
CA THR A 165 18.62 40.05 8.55
C THR A 165 18.72 39.45 9.96
N PHE A 166 17.83 38.52 10.32
CA PHE A 166 17.93 37.80 11.59
C PHE A 166 19.23 36.98 11.70
N LEU A 167 19.65 36.25 10.66
CA LEU A 167 20.89 35.49 10.69
C LEU A 167 22.13 36.40 10.71
N GLU A 168 22.07 37.56 10.03
CA GLU A 168 23.11 38.60 10.08
C GLU A 168 23.20 39.24 11.47
N GLU A 169 22.07 39.49 12.15
CA GLU A 169 22.04 39.92 13.55
C GLU A 169 22.64 38.87 14.49
N VAL A 170 22.30 37.59 14.32
CA VAL A 170 22.87 36.48 15.10
C VAL A 170 24.38 36.39 14.87
N LEU A 171 24.84 36.55 13.63
CA LEU A 171 26.26 36.57 13.29
C LEU A 171 26.98 37.78 13.91
N SER A 172 26.38 38.97 13.91
CA SER A 172 26.98 40.17 14.51
C SER A 172 27.10 40.12 16.04
N ARG A 173 26.38 39.21 16.70
CA ARG A 173 26.47 38.93 18.14
C ARG A 173 27.42 37.76 18.43
N ASN A 174 28.08 37.22 17.42
CA ASN A 174 29.04 36.14 17.60
C ASN A 174 30.43 36.72 17.86
N ASP A 175 30.90 36.61 19.09
CA ASP A 175 32.22 37.09 19.52
C ASP A 175 33.38 36.16 19.06
N GLY A 176 33.11 35.10 18.30
CA GLY A 176 34.11 34.11 17.87
C GLY A 176 34.10 33.79 16.38
N ASP A 177 35.28 33.42 15.85
CA ASP A 177 35.53 33.14 14.43
C ASP A 177 34.85 31.86 13.88
N GLU A 178 34.01 31.16 14.66
CA GLU A 178 33.42 29.86 14.30
C GLU A 178 32.49 29.94 13.06
N TYR A 179 31.89 31.10 12.81
CA TYR A 179 31.00 31.35 11.67
C TYR A 179 31.36 32.68 11.02
N GLN A 180 31.55 32.68 9.70
CA GLN A 180 31.94 33.87 8.95
C GLN A 180 30.80 34.35 8.03
N GLU A 181 29.94 33.44 7.57
CA GLU A 181 28.72 33.76 6.83
C GLU A 181 27.45 33.17 7.51
N PRO A 182 26.26 33.77 7.30
CA PRO A 182 24.97 33.15 7.66
C PRO A 182 24.81 31.72 7.10
N ARG A 183 25.48 31.43 5.98
CA ARG A 183 25.50 30.12 5.34
C ARG A 183 26.18 29.05 6.20
N ASP A 184 27.17 29.40 6.99
CA ASP A 184 27.90 28.43 7.82
C ASP A 184 27.05 27.98 9.01
N ILE A 185 26.29 28.92 9.60
CA ILE A 185 25.28 28.63 10.62
C ILE A 185 24.24 27.65 10.06
N MET A 186 23.74 27.89 8.83
CA MET A 186 22.80 26.99 8.16
C MET A 186 23.40 25.59 7.88
N LYS A 187 24.63 25.49 7.36
CA LYS A 187 25.31 24.20 7.13
C LYS A 187 25.47 23.41 8.44
N ARG A 188 25.87 24.09 9.51
CA ARG A 188 26.02 23.50 10.84
C ARG A 188 24.70 23.01 11.39
N TRP A 189 23.64 23.81 11.29
CA TRP A 189 22.29 23.44 11.70
C TRP A 189 21.79 22.21 10.94
N MET A 190 21.93 22.16 9.61
CA MET A 190 21.59 20.98 8.80
C MET A 190 22.35 19.73 9.29
N THR A 191 23.66 19.85 9.49
CA THR A 191 24.51 18.76 9.99
C THR A 191 24.07 18.29 11.40
N LEU A 192 23.64 19.21 12.27
CA LEU A 192 23.10 18.89 13.59
C LEU A 192 21.73 18.21 13.51
N CYS A 193 20.86 18.63 12.59
CA CYS A 193 19.58 17.97 12.33
C CYS A 193 19.75 16.55 11.81
N ASP A 194 20.64 16.35 10.82
CA ASP A 194 20.94 15.03 10.26
C ASP A 194 21.51 14.09 11.35
N ASN A 195 22.51 14.57 12.11
CA ASN A 195 23.06 13.81 13.25
C ASN A 195 22.00 13.52 14.32
N THR A 196 21.11 14.46 14.63
CA THR A 196 20.04 14.26 15.61
C THR A 196 19.05 13.19 15.13
N SER A 197 18.68 13.21 13.85
CA SER A 197 17.82 12.18 13.23
C SER A 197 18.46 10.79 13.32
N VAL A 198 19.73 10.66 12.93
CA VAL A 198 20.49 9.39 13.02
C VAL A 198 20.60 8.91 14.47
N LEU A 199 20.89 9.80 15.43
CA LEU A 199 20.99 9.45 16.84
C LEU A 199 19.64 9.05 17.44
N GLN A 200 18.54 9.70 17.05
CA GLN A 200 17.19 9.31 17.46
C GLN A 200 16.80 7.93 16.93
N ALA A 201 17.02 7.67 15.63
CA ALA A 201 16.76 6.36 15.03
C ALA A 201 17.60 5.24 15.67
N ARG A 202 18.87 5.51 15.97
CA ARG A 202 19.74 4.57 16.69
C ARG A 202 19.29 4.34 18.13
N LYS A 203 18.82 5.39 18.82
CA LYS A 203 18.26 5.29 20.18
C LYS A 203 17.02 4.39 20.18
N THR A 204 16.06 4.61 19.28
CA THR A 204 14.83 3.79 19.23
C THR A 204 15.14 2.34 18.92
N GLN A 205 16.10 2.06 18.01
CA GLN A 205 16.57 0.71 17.74
C GLN A 205 17.16 0.03 19.00
N LEU A 206 18.02 0.73 19.74
CA LEU A 206 18.61 0.21 20.98
C LEU A 206 17.55 -0.02 22.08
N GLU A 207 16.52 0.82 22.16
CA GLU A 207 15.39 0.63 23.08
C GLU A 207 14.55 -0.61 22.71
N GLU A 208 14.29 -0.85 21.42
CA GLU A 208 13.65 -2.07 20.93
C GLU A 208 14.48 -3.33 21.24
N ASP A 209 15.78 -3.33 20.93
CA ASP A 209 16.66 -4.48 21.16
C ASP A 209 16.85 -4.79 22.65
N LEU A 210 16.87 -3.75 23.50
CA LEU A 210 16.84 -3.88 24.95
C LEU A 210 15.51 -4.49 25.44
N LEU A 211 14.37 -4.08 24.88
CA LEU A 211 13.06 -4.67 25.20
C LEU A 211 12.98 -6.15 24.76
N ARG A 212 13.44 -6.47 23.54
CA ARG A 212 13.56 -7.87 23.04
C ARG A 212 14.42 -8.71 23.97
N THR A 213 15.59 -8.20 24.36
CA THR A 213 16.54 -8.90 25.24
C THR A 213 15.97 -9.12 26.65
N ARG A 214 15.32 -8.10 27.23
CA ARG A 214 14.62 -8.23 28.53
C ARG A 214 13.49 -9.27 28.48
N SER A 215 12.69 -9.27 27.42
CA SER A 215 11.61 -10.25 27.21
C SER A 215 12.17 -11.68 27.13
N SER A 216 13.20 -11.89 26.30
CA SER A 216 13.89 -13.17 26.17
C SER A 216 14.49 -13.66 27.49
N LEU A 217 15.16 -12.79 28.24
CA LEU A 217 15.73 -13.11 29.56
C LEU A 217 14.64 -13.48 30.57
N ASN A 218 13.51 -12.77 30.58
CA ASN A 218 12.38 -13.08 31.47
C ASN A 218 11.75 -14.44 31.13
N LEU A 219 11.57 -14.74 29.85
CA LEU A 219 11.09 -16.06 29.40
C LEU A 219 12.06 -17.18 29.78
N ALA A 220 13.37 -16.98 29.62
CA ALA A 220 14.40 -17.95 30.03
C ALA A 220 14.39 -18.17 31.56
N ARG A 221 14.26 -17.08 32.35
CA ARG A 221 14.09 -17.16 33.82
C ARG A 221 12.83 -17.92 34.21
N GLN A 222 11.70 -17.66 33.55
CA GLN A 222 10.44 -18.37 33.82
C GLN A 222 10.58 -19.87 33.52
N ARG A 223 11.13 -20.23 32.35
CA ARG A 223 11.42 -21.63 31.98
C ARG A 223 12.30 -22.34 33.01
N ARG A 224 13.41 -21.71 33.43
CA ARG A 224 14.31 -22.26 34.45
C ARG A 224 13.64 -22.37 35.83
N SER A 225 12.74 -21.45 36.18
CA SER A 225 11.95 -21.53 37.41
C SER A 225 10.97 -22.72 37.38
N THR A 226 10.26 -22.92 36.26
CA THR A 226 9.36 -24.08 36.10
C THR A 226 10.12 -25.41 36.07
N GLU A 227 11.30 -25.45 35.46
CA GLU A 227 12.19 -26.62 35.47
C GLU A 227 12.70 -26.93 36.88
N ASN A 228 13.12 -25.91 37.65
CA ASN A 228 13.57 -26.08 39.03
C ASN A 228 12.44 -26.64 39.92
N ILE A 229 11.21 -26.14 39.78
CA ILE A 229 10.04 -26.67 40.50
C ILE A 229 9.77 -28.13 40.10
N ALA A 230 9.87 -28.48 38.81
CA ALA A 230 9.69 -29.85 38.35
C ALA A 230 10.76 -30.80 38.93
N LEU A 231 12.03 -30.38 38.94
CA LEU A 231 13.13 -31.13 39.54
C LEU A 231 12.98 -31.26 41.07
N GLN A 232 12.51 -30.22 41.75
CA GLN A 232 12.24 -30.27 43.20
C GLN A 232 11.10 -31.26 43.52
N ASN A 233 10.05 -31.30 42.69
CA ASN A 233 8.98 -32.28 42.85
C ASN A 233 9.50 -33.72 42.67
N GLN A 234 10.31 -33.97 41.63
CA GLN A 234 10.96 -35.28 41.43
C GLN A 234 11.89 -35.64 42.60
N LEU A 235 12.65 -34.69 43.14
CA LEU A 235 13.50 -34.90 44.31
C LEU A 235 12.66 -35.30 45.54
N ASN A 236 11.54 -34.60 45.78
CA ASN A 236 10.62 -34.90 46.87
C ASN A 236 9.99 -36.30 46.70
N GLU A 237 9.57 -36.69 45.50
CA GLU A 237 9.05 -38.04 45.20
C GLU A 237 10.10 -39.13 45.50
N MET A 238 11.35 -38.92 45.08
CA MET A 238 12.45 -39.84 45.35
C MET A 238 12.80 -39.92 46.85
N GLN A 239 12.74 -38.79 47.57
CA GLN A 239 12.92 -38.75 49.03
C GLN A 239 11.81 -39.54 49.75
N MET A 240 10.54 -39.30 49.40
CA MET A 240 9.40 -40.05 49.95
C MET A 240 9.51 -41.57 49.68
N SER A 241 9.94 -41.94 48.47
CA SER A 241 10.22 -43.34 48.11
C SER A 241 11.32 -43.94 49.00
N LEU A 242 12.45 -43.23 49.14
CA LEU A 242 13.58 -43.64 49.98
C LEU A 242 13.19 -43.79 51.45
N GLU A 243 12.46 -42.84 52.02
CA GLU A 243 11.95 -42.91 53.40
C GLU A 243 10.99 -44.09 53.59
N SER A 244 10.12 -44.36 52.61
CA SER A 244 9.22 -45.51 52.65
C SER A 244 9.97 -46.84 52.64
N LEU A 245 11.05 -46.94 51.85
CA LEU A 245 11.93 -48.11 51.79
C LEU A 245 12.76 -48.26 53.07
N GLN A 246 13.31 -47.18 53.62
CA GLN A 246 14.00 -47.22 54.92
C GLN A 246 13.07 -47.66 56.05
N LYS A 247 11.83 -47.16 56.09
CA LYS A 247 10.80 -47.60 57.03
C LYS A 247 10.47 -49.08 56.84
N ALA A 248 10.30 -49.54 55.60
CA ALA A 248 10.08 -50.95 55.30
C ALA A 248 11.25 -51.82 55.78
N ILE A 249 12.49 -51.48 55.45
CA ILE A 249 13.72 -52.16 55.90
C ILE A 249 13.74 -52.24 57.43
N LYS A 250 13.51 -51.13 58.13
CA LYS A 250 13.47 -51.11 59.60
C LYS A 250 12.40 -52.05 60.16
N THR A 251 11.17 -52.05 59.63
CA THR A 251 10.13 -53.00 60.10
C THR A 251 10.47 -54.46 59.84
N LYS A 252 11.21 -54.77 58.76
CA LYS A 252 11.70 -56.13 58.47
C LYS A 252 12.83 -56.52 59.44
N GLN A 253 13.74 -55.60 59.74
CA GLN A 253 14.79 -55.80 60.74
C GLN A 253 14.22 -56.01 62.14
N ASP A 254 13.29 -55.16 62.59
CA ASP A 254 12.60 -55.31 63.87
C ASP A 254 11.88 -56.67 63.97
N LYS A 255 11.29 -57.16 62.87
CA LYS A 255 10.67 -58.49 62.81
C LYS A 255 11.71 -59.61 62.90
N LEU A 256 12.84 -59.48 62.18
CA LEU A 256 13.95 -60.43 62.22
C LEU A 256 14.55 -60.52 63.63
N ASP A 257 14.83 -59.38 64.27
CA ASP A 257 15.39 -59.33 65.62
C ASP A 257 14.43 -59.93 66.66
N ARG A 258 13.11 -59.72 66.52
CA ARG A 258 12.11 -60.41 67.34
C ARG A 258 12.15 -61.92 67.14
N MET A 259 12.22 -62.40 65.89
CA MET A 259 12.34 -63.83 65.58
C MET A 259 13.64 -64.44 66.11
N ILE A 260 14.77 -63.72 66.03
CA ILE A 260 16.07 -64.15 66.58
C ILE A 260 16.00 -64.22 68.11
N LYS A 261 15.45 -63.19 68.78
CA LYS A 261 15.27 -63.19 70.24
C LYS A 261 14.32 -64.30 70.70
N GLN A 262 13.21 -64.52 69.99
CA GLN A 262 12.28 -65.62 70.26
C GLN A 262 12.98 -66.97 70.10
N LYS A 263 13.65 -67.21 68.96
CA LYS A 263 14.41 -68.45 68.70
C LYS A 263 15.48 -68.67 69.77
N SER A 264 16.25 -67.64 70.13
CA SER A 264 17.28 -67.71 71.18
C SER A 264 16.66 -68.07 72.55
N SER A 265 15.54 -67.45 72.91
CA SER A 265 14.79 -67.77 74.14
C SER A 265 14.30 -69.22 74.15
N THR A 266 13.66 -69.68 73.07
CA THR A 266 13.19 -71.08 72.93
C THR A 266 14.35 -72.07 72.93
N THR A 267 15.45 -71.79 72.23
CA THR A 267 16.66 -72.63 72.30
C THR A 267 17.19 -72.70 73.73
N ARG A 268 17.22 -71.57 74.45
CA ARG A 268 17.68 -71.52 75.85
C ARG A 268 16.77 -72.32 76.79
N THR A 269 15.45 -72.23 76.65
CA THR A 269 14.53 -73.02 77.48
C THR A 269 14.64 -74.51 77.16
N VAL A 270 14.76 -74.88 75.88
CA VAL A 270 15.03 -76.27 75.48
C VAL A 270 16.34 -76.76 76.10
N SER A 271 17.45 -76.01 75.99
CA SER A 271 18.72 -76.38 76.62
C SER A 271 18.64 -76.50 78.14
N HIS A 272 17.93 -75.59 78.83
CA HIS A 272 17.71 -75.67 80.28
C HIS A 272 16.91 -76.92 80.67
N VAL A 273 15.83 -77.22 79.94
CA VAL A 273 15.02 -78.45 80.17
C VAL A 273 15.87 -79.69 79.91
N SER A 274 16.58 -79.78 78.78
CA SER A 274 17.45 -80.91 78.48
C SER A 274 18.52 -81.14 79.55
N MET A 275 19.13 -80.06 80.07
CA MET A 275 20.12 -80.14 81.15
C MET A 275 19.49 -80.58 82.48
N ALA A 276 18.33 -80.03 82.85
CA ALA A 276 17.61 -80.42 84.06
C ALA A 276 17.15 -81.89 84.00
N THR A 277 16.63 -82.33 82.85
CA THR A 277 16.29 -83.73 82.58
C THR A 277 17.52 -84.62 82.68
N SER A 278 18.65 -84.26 82.06
CA SER A 278 19.88 -85.07 82.16
C SER A 278 20.38 -85.17 83.61
N ASN A 279 20.36 -84.07 84.36
CA ASN A 279 20.75 -84.05 85.78
C ASN A 279 19.82 -84.92 86.65
N LEU A 280 18.50 -84.86 86.42
CA LEU A 280 17.54 -85.71 87.13
C LEU A 280 17.68 -87.18 86.74
N TYR A 281 17.91 -87.47 85.46
CA TYR A 281 18.17 -88.81 84.93
C TYR A 281 19.41 -89.42 85.58
N ASP A 282 20.54 -88.70 85.60
CA ASP A 282 21.77 -89.18 86.23
C ASP A 282 21.56 -89.45 87.74
N ARG A 283 20.73 -88.65 88.45
CA ARG A 283 20.34 -88.94 89.85
C ARG A 283 19.44 -90.17 89.99
N CYS A 284 18.42 -90.31 89.13
CA CYS A 284 17.51 -91.47 89.15
C CYS A 284 18.29 -92.76 88.89
N VAL A 285 19.13 -92.77 87.86
CA VAL A 285 20.05 -93.88 87.58
C VAL A 285 20.97 -94.16 88.77
N SER A 286 21.57 -93.12 89.37
CA SER A 286 22.45 -93.31 90.55
C SER A 286 21.71 -93.89 91.75
N TRP A 287 20.47 -93.49 92.02
CA TRP A 287 19.68 -94.02 93.14
C TRP A 287 19.18 -95.45 92.89
N VAL A 288 18.83 -95.77 91.65
CA VAL A 288 18.29 -97.08 91.26
C VAL A 288 19.41 -98.12 91.09
N CYS A 289 20.65 -97.70 90.75
CA CYS A 289 21.77 -98.60 90.49
C CYS A 289 22.17 -99.49 91.69
N ASP A 290 21.99 -99.02 92.92
CA ASP A 290 22.40 -99.75 94.13
C ASP A 290 21.35 -100.79 94.60
N TYR A 291 20.11 -100.68 94.13
CA TYR A 291 18.97 -101.49 94.62
C TYR A 291 18.25 -102.29 93.53
N SER A 292 18.38 -101.88 92.26
CA SER A 292 17.68 -102.51 91.14
C SER A 292 18.52 -103.59 90.49
N GLY A 293 17.99 -104.82 90.50
CA GLY A 293 18.52 -105.92 89.69
C GLY A 293 18.36 -105.72 88.17
N ARG A 294 17.80 -104.59 87.71
CA ARG A 294 17.81 -104.20 86.28
C ARG A 294 19.24 -103.80 85.89
N GLY A 295 19.96 -104.72 85.26
CA GLY A 295 21.31 -104.47 84.75
C GLY A 295 21.38 -103.27 83.81
N LYS A 296 22.57 -102.64 83.75
CA LYS A 296 22.92 -101.42 82.99
C LYS A 296 22.00 -101.13 81.79
N VAL A 297 21.02 -100.24 81.98
CA VAL A 297 20.14 -99.79 80.91
C VAL A 297 20.95 -99.03 79.86
N GLU A 298 21.05 -99.61 78.67
CA GLU A 298 21.93 -99.13 77.60
C GLU A 298 21.48 -97.75 77.09
N THR A 299 22.19 -96.71 77.52
CA THR A 299 21.64 -95.36 77.55
C THR A 299 21.85 -94.59 76.24
N GLN A 300 20.76 -94.23 75.55
CA GLN A 300 20.80 -93.14 74.58
C GLN A 300 20.89 -91.78 75.29
N ARG A 301 22.10 -91.43 75.73
CA ARG A 301 22.40 -90.26 76.60
C ARG A 301 21.96 -88.89 76.05
N ASN A 302 21.64 -88.81 74.76
CA ASN A 302 21.24 -87.58 74.07
C ASN A 302 19.72 -87.46 73.82
N ASN A 303 18.91 -88.43 74.25
CA ASN A 303 17.46 -88.44 74.00
C ASN A 303 16.67 -88.05 75.26
N VAL A 304 16.30 -86.77 75.34
CA VAL A 304 15.58 -86.16 76.48
C VAL A 304 14.24 -86.86 76.77
N LEU A 305 13.52 -87.33 75.74
CA LEU A 305 12.25 -88.03 75.93
C LEU A 305 12.46 -89.41 76.57
N HIS A 306 13.52 -90.12 76.20
CA HIS A 306 13.88 -91.39 76.84
C HIS A 306 14.35 -91.18 78.28
N GLN A 307 15.14 -90.14 78.54
CA GLN A 307 15.54 -89.76 79.90
C GLN A 307 14.32 -89.46 80.80
N LEU A 308 13.31 -88.75 80.29
CA LEU A 308 12.06 -88.48 81.01
C LEU A 308 11.28 -89.75 81.36
N HIS A 309 11.18 -90.73 80.44
CA HIS A 309 10.51 -92.00 80.75
C HIS A 309 11.21 -92.75 81.90
N VAL A 310 12.54 -92.85 81.88
CA VAL A 310 13.27 -93.53 82.97
C VAL A 310 13.16 -92.77 84.30
N ILE A 311 13.05 -91.44 84.29
CA ILE A 311 12.72 -90.66 85.50
C ILE A 311 11.30 -90.98 85.98
N CYS A 312 10.31 -91.09 85.10
CA CYS A 312 8.95 -91.48 85.46
C CYS A 312 8.91 -92.88 86.09
N ASP A 313 9.46 -93.90 85.43
CA ASP A 313 9.56 -95.28 85.95
C ASP A 313 10.19 -95.29 87.36
N CYS A 314 11.29 -94.56 87.54
CA CYS A 314 11.99 -94.43 88.82
C CYS A 314 11.13 -93.78 89.92
N LEU A 315 10.33 -92.76 89.57
CA LEU A 315 9.44 -92.10 90.53
C LEU A 315 8.21 -92.96 90.87
N GLU A 316 7.70 -93.75 89.92
CA GLU A 316 6.64 -94.73 90.17
C GLU A 316 7.12 -95.85 91.10
N ASP A 317 8.32 -96.40 90.87
CA ASP A 317 8.95 -97.38 91.76
C ASP A 317 9.09 -96.80 93.20
N PHE A 318 9.57 -95.56 93.36
CA PHE A 318 9.63 -94.91 94.68
C PHE A 318 8.25 -94.65 95.30
N GLN A 319 7.24 -94.28 94.51
CA GLN A 319 5.88 -94.06 95.00
C GLN A 319 5.27 -95.37 95.54
N ILE A 320 5.50 -96.49 94.84
CA ILE A 320 5.09 -97.83 95.29
C ILE A 320 5.78 -98.18 96.63
N ILE A 321 7.09 -97.97 96.74
CA ILE A 321 7.86 -98.23 97.98
C ILE A 321 7.34 -97.39 99.15
N ILE A 322 7.06 -96.10 98.93
CA ILE A 322 6.51 -95.20 99.97
C ILE A 322 5.12 -95.68 100.42
N MET A 323 4.24 -96.06 99.48
CA MET A 323 2.92 -96.59 99.82
C MET A 323 3.01 -97.90 100.62
N GLN A 324 3.86 -98.83 100.20
CA GLN A 324 4.11 -100.08 100.93
C GLN A 324 4.65 -99.82 102.34
N HIS A 325 5.57 -98.85 102.51
CA HIS A 325 6.09 -98.50 103.83
C HIS A 325 5.02 -97.87 104.74
N GLN A 326 4.17 -96.99 104.19
CA GLN A 326 3.02 -96.43 104.95
C GLN A 326 1.97 -97.47 105.31
N GLU A 327 1.82 -98.53 104.51
CA GLU A 327 0.93 -99.65 104.79
C GLU A 327 1.54 -100.60 105.84
N GLN A 328 2.83 -100.91 105.75
CA GLN A 328 3.57 -101.62 106.80
C GLN A 328 3.54 -100.87 108.13
N GLN A 329 3.75 -99.55 108.16
CA GLN A 329 3.64 -98.76 109.39
C GLN A 329 2.23 -98.84 110.00
N ARG A 330 1.17 -98.82 109.19
CA ARG A 330 -0.21 -99.05 109.66
C ARG A 330 -0.41 -100.46 110.24
N GLN A 331 0.16 -101.48 109.62
CA GLN A 331 0.10 -102.87 110.12
C GLN A 331 0.88 -103.04 111.43
N VAL A 332 2.08 -102.47 111.54
CA VAL A 332 2.90 -102.51 112.76
C VAL A 332 2.21 -101.76 113.91
N ALA A 333 1.62 -100.60 113.65
CA ALA A 333 0.84 -99.87 114.65
C ALA A 333 -0.37 -100.68 115.14
N ALA A 334 -1.08 -101.38 114.24
CA ALA A 334 -2.18 -102.27 114.60
C ALA A 334 -1.72 -103.48 115.43
N GLN A 335 -0.56 -104.08 115.11
CA GLN A 335 0.01 -105.19 115.88
C GLN A 335 0.50 -104.75 117.27
N GLN A 336 1.11 -103.57 117.39
CA GLN A 336 1.52 -103.02 118.69
C GLN A 336 0.32 -102.72 119.59
N ALA A 337 -0.79 -102.21 119.03
CA ALA A 337 -2.04 -102.03 119.77
C ALA A 337 -2.61 -103.37 120.29
N ALA A 338 -2.54 -104.44 119.49
CA ALA A 338 -2.99 -105.78 119.90
C ALA A 338 -2.11 -106.38 121.02
N LEU A 339 -0.79 -106.21 120.95
CA LEU A 339 0.13 -106.68 122.00
C LEU A 339 -0.04 -105.93 123.33
N ALA A 340 -0.32 -104.62 123.29
CA ALA A 340 -0.60 -103.84 124.50
C ALA A 340 -1.87 -104.33 125.23
N ALA A 341 -2.93 -104.69 124.48
CA ALA A 341 -4.15 -105.26 125.05
C ALA A 341 -3.90 -106.64 125.71
N ALA A 342 -3.05 -107.49 125.12
CA ALA A 342 -2.70 -108.79 125.69
C ALA A 342 -1.89 -108.67 127.00
N GLN A 343 -0.98 -107.70 127.10
CA GLN A 343 -0.19 -107.48 128.32
C GLN A 343 -1.02 -106.96 129.50
N GLN A 344 -2.06 -106.15 129.25
CA GLN A 344 -2.98 -105.71 130.30
C GLN A 344 -3.79 -106.88 130.90
N ALA A 345 -4.14 -107.89 130.10
CA ALA A 345 -4.85 -109.08 130.59
C ALA A 345 -3.98 -109.95 131.52
N ALA A 346 -2.68 -110.08 131.25
CA ALA A 346 -1.76 -110.89 132.06
C ALA A 346 -1.46 -110.29 133.44
N ALA A 347 -1.42 -108.95 133.55
CA ALA A 347 -1.15 -108.25 134.81
C ALA A 347 -2.22 -108.50 135.89
N ALA A 348 -3.48 -108.75 135.48
CA ALA A 348 -4.59 -109.03 136.40
C ALA A 348 -4.46 -110.41 137.09
N THR A 349 -3.75 -111.38 136.50
CA THR A 349 -3.68 -112.76 137.02
C THR A 349 -2.60 -112.97 138.08
N GLN A 350 -1.57 -112.13 138.14
CA GLN A 350 -0.45 -112.31 139.09
C GLN A 350 -0.73 -111.74 140.50
N GLN A 351 -1.72 -110.85 140.67
CA GLN A 351 -2.00 -110.21 141.97
C GLN A 351 -2.70 -111.13 142.99
N SER A 352 -3.19 -112.31 142.60
CA SER A 352 -3.97 -113.19 143.49
C SER A 352 -3.18 -114.30 144.20
N ALA A 353 -1.86 -114.44 143.96
CA ALA A 353 -1.10 -115.64 144.33
C ALA A 353 -0.28 -115.56 145.63
N SER A 354 0.18 -114.38 146.06
CA SER A 354 1.18 -114.21 147.13
C SER A 354 0.63 -113.82 148.51
N ALA A 355 -0.69 -113.81 148.70
CA ALA A 355 -1.35 -113.45 149.97
C ALA A 355 -1.53 -114.62 150.97
N LYS A 356 -0.72 -115.69 150.90
CA LYS A 356 -0.87 -116.91 151.73
C LYS A 356 0.47 -117.53 152.20
N THR A 357 1.11 -116.89 153.18
CA THR A 357 2.07 -117.40 154.19
C THR A 357 2.52 -116.15 154.98
N SER A 358 2.33 -115.95 156.29
CA SER A 358 2.08 -116.88 157.41
C SER A 358 3.11 -117.99 157.56
#